data_AF-A0A923Y234-F1
#
_entry.id   AF-A0A923Y234-F1
#
_cell.length_a   1.000
_cell.length_b   1.000
_cell.length_c   1.000
_cell.angle_alpha   90.00
_cell.angle_beta   90.00
_cell.angle_gamma   90.00
#
_symmetry.space_group_name_H-M   'P 1'
#
loop_
_entity.id
_entity.type
_entity.pdbx_description
1 polymer ?
#
loop_
_entity_poly.entity_id
_entity_poly.type
_entity_poly.pdbx_seq_one_letter_code
_entity_poly.pdbx_strand_id
1 'polypeptide(L)'
;MAKEWDKFQSDYKKLAPRIEKYSAANASTAKTRINSANTNCGEGERFLADCMIVARKNGVTGTTLVDFVKDKTFADGYKQLKTATNMMAEELLALQEFSKEAALVLAEVTKLEAAVAKDLKGRKDKSESKKDIEALQEKLAVDAKSLKEAAGKSDAVEPLKKNLPAKFPDTVAKILKQAPDAQEKRQDAEMLPMLLVDRNLKSNLSKALNLGKTITAEIQQALDDAADDMVKAAGRIKTAAVQLKALGDLNTDYQKLKTANKRDIEISKDKDKIETAIDAIEKTYKTAESKVRGAATTLKKAG
;
A
#
# COMPACT_ATOMS: atom_id res chain seq x y z
N MET A 1 49.67 3.32 16.19
CA MET A 1 48.42 2.58 16.49
C MET A 1 47.15 3.42 16.36
N ALA A 2 47.18 4.76 16.52
CA ALA A 2 46.04 5.65 16.20
C ALA A 2 45.58 5.54 14.73
N LYS A 3 46.52 5.42 13.78
CA LYS A 3 46.25 5.30 12.35
C LYS A 3 45.33 4.13 11.94
N GLU A 4 45.37 2.99 12.64
CA GLU A 4 44.49 1.85 12.34
C GLU A 4 43.06 2.10 12.84
N TRP A 5 42.90 2.74 13.99
CA TRP A 5 41.60 3.14 14.50
C TRP A 5 40.93 4.17 13.55
N ASP A 6 41.67 5.19 13.13
CA ASP A 6 41.19 6.19 12.18
C ASP A 6 40.74 5.55 10.86
N LYS A 7 41.47 4.52 10.40
CA LYS A 7 41.13 3.75 9.21
C LYS A 7 39.84 2.93 9.41
N PHE A 8 39.72 2.18 10.51
CA PHE A 8 38.50 1.43 10.80
C PHE A 8 37.27 2.34 10.90
N GLN A 9 37.42 3.51 11.52
CA GLN A 9 36.35 4.48 11.63
C GLN A 9 35.98 5.06 10.26
N SER A 10 36.96 5.34 9.40
CA SER A 10 36.74 5.81 8.03
C SER A 10 36.02 4.78 7.18
N ASP A 11 36.47 3.52 7.22
CA ASP A 11 35.87 2.44 6.44
C ASP A 11 34.46 2.10 6.95
N TYR A 12 34.24 2.11 8.27
CA TYR A 12 32.90 1.99 8.84
C TYR A 12 31.98 3.13 8.40
N LYS A 13 32.46 4.39 8.42
CA LYS A 13 31.67 5.55 7.97
C LYS A 13 31.21 5.45 6.52
N LYS A 14 32.01 4.83 5.65
CA LYS A 14 31.61 4.56 4.25
C LYS A 14 30.54 3.48 4.14
N LEU A 15 30.57 2.48 5.02
CA LEU A 15 29.62 1.38 5.04
C LEU A 15 28.30 1.74 5.73
N ALA A 16 28.32 2.59 6.76
CA ALA A 16 27.16 2.89 7.60
C ALA A 16 25.88 3.26 6.81
N PRO A 17 25.91 4.13 5.78
CA PRO A 17 24.71 4.44 5.00
C PRO A 17 24.15 3.23 4.24
N ARG A 18 25.02 2.33 3.77
CA ARG A 18 24.63 1.10 3.08
C ARG A 18 24.09 0.07 4.07
N ILE A 19 24.68 -0.05 5.25
CA ILE A 19 24.18 -0.90 6.34
C ILE A 19 22.75 -0.49 6.72
N GLU A 20 22.52 0.80 6.92
CA GLU A 20 21.19 1.33 7.24
C GLU A 20 20.18 1.06 6.13
N LYS A 21 20.55 1.40 4.87
CA LYS A 21 19.72 1.18 3.69
C LYS A 21 19.30 -0.28 3.55
N TYR A 22 20.23 -1.22 3.72
CA TYR A 22 20.02 -2.65 3.51
C TYR A 22 19.71 -3.44 4.80
N SER A 23 19.22 -2.76 5.84
CA SER A 23 18.89 -3.37 7.13
C SER A 23 17.72 -4.37 7.07
N ALA A 24 17.66 -5.25 8.08
CA ALA A 24 16.56 -6.20 8.26
C ALA A 24 15.18 -5.53 8.38
N ALA A 25 15.12 -4.32 8.95
CA ALA A 25 13.89 -3.54 9.08
C ALA A 25 13.33 -3.14 7.71
N ASN A 26 14.18 -2.60 6.83
CA ASN A 26 13.79 -2.23 5.46
C ASN A 26 13.39 -3.45 4.63
N ALA A 27 14.11 -4.57 4.78
CA ALA A 27 13.76 -5.84 4.15
C ALA A 27 12.37 -6.35 4.62
N SER A 28 12.05 -6.17 5.90
CA SER A 28 10.75 -6.54 6.47
C SER A 28 9.62 -5.67 5.93
N THR A 29 9.85 -4.38 5.74
CA THR A 29 8.90 -3.47 5.07
C THR A 29 8.62 -3.89 3.64
N ALA A 30 9.64 -4.27 2.87
CA ALA A 30 9.48 -4.81 1.51
C ALA A 30 8.67 -6.12 1.52
N LYS A 31 8.94 -7.04 2.44
CA LYS A 31 8.15 -8.28 2.61
C LYS A 31 6.68 -8.00 2.90
N THR A 32 6.38 -7.02 3.75
CA THR A 32 4.98 -6.61 4.04
C THR A 32 4.29 -6.11 2.77
N ARG A 33 4.98 -5.31 1.94
CA ARG A 33 4.44 -4.83 0.65
C ARG A 33 4.14 -5.98 -0.31
N ILE A 34 5.03 -6.97 -0.41
CA ILE A 34 4.81 -8.18 -1.21
C ILE A 34 3.58 -8.95 -0.73
N ASN A 35 3.44 -9.16 0.59
CA ASN A 35 2.28 -9.85 1.15
C ASN A 35 0.98 -9.09 0.85
N SER A 36 0.98 -7.76 0.99
CA SER A 36 -0.16 -6.93 0.57
C SER A 36 -0.44 -7.08 -0.92
N ALA A 37 0.58 -7.03 -1.79
CA ALA A 37 0.42 -7.21 -3.23
C ALA A 37 -0.16 -8.59 -3.58
N ASN A 38 0.27 -9.65 -2.90
CA ASN A 38 -0.27 -11.00 -3.06
C ASN A 38 -1.75 -11.08 -2.65
N THR A 39 -2.13 -10.43 -1.55
CA THR A 39 -3.54 -10.31 -1.16
C THR A 39 -4.37 -9.59 -2.24
N ASN A 40 -3.86 -8.47 -2.77
CA ASN A 40 -4.54 -7.73 -3.85
C ASN A 40 -4.66 -8.53 -5.14
N CYS A 41 -3.69 -9.38 -5.46
CA CYS A 41 -3.76 -10.31 -6.58
C CYS A 41 -4.95 -11.25 -6.40
N GLY A 42 -5.08 -11.88 -5.23
CA GLY A 42 -6.22 -12.75 -4.92
C GLY A 42 -7.57 -12.04 -4.95
N GLU A 43 -7.64 -10.78 -4.47
CA GLU A 43 -8.84 -9.95 -4.56
C GLU A 43 -9.20 -9.58 -5.99
N GLY A 44 -8.20 -9.22 -6.80
CA GLY A 44 -8.44 -8.89 -8.21
C GLY A 44 -8.84 -10.10 -9.05
N GLU A 45 -8.37 -11.32 -8.72
CA GLU A 45 -8.86 -12.56 -9.34
C GLU A 45 -10.36 -12.73 -9.11
N ARG A 46 -10.80 -12.52 -7.85
CA ARG A 46 -12.22 -12.59 -7.47
C ARG A 46 -13.04 -11.55 -8.21
N PHE A 47 -12.56 -10.31 -8.22
CA PHE A 47 -13.25 -9.22 -8.91
C PHE A 47 -13.37 -9.44 -10.41
N LEU A 48 -12.30 -9.92 -11.07
CA LEU A 48 -12.37 -10.24 -12.49
C LEU A 48 -13.43 -11.33 -12.77
N ALA A 49 -13.56 -12.31 -11.88
CA ALA A 49 -14.64 -13.31 -11.98
C ALA A 49 -16.03 -12.68 -11.82
N ASP A 50 -16.21 -11.73 -10.88
CA ASP A 50 -17.48 -11.00 -10.71
C ASP A 50 -17.82 -10.16 -11.94
N CYS A 51 -16.85 -9.43 -12.49
CA CYS A 51 -17.03 -8.65 -13.70
C CYS A 51 -17.40 -9.53 -14.90
N MET A 52 -16.91 -10.78 -14.94
CA MET A 52 -17.30 -11.74 -15.96
C MET A 52 -18.77 -12.15 -15.85
N ILE A 53 -19.30 -12.30 -14.63
CA ILE A 53 -20.73 -12.57 -14.39
C ILE A 53 -21.57 -11.40 -14.90
N VAL A 54 -21.18 -10.17 -14.58
CA VAL A 54 -21.87 -8.96 -15.05
C VAL A 54 -21.82 -8.87 -16.57
N ALA A 55 -20.66 -9.09 -17.19
CA ALA A 55 -20.53 -9.09 -18.65
C ALA A 55 -21.44 -10.14 -19.32
N ARG A 56 -21.54 -11.35 -18.76
CA ARG A 56 -22.48 -12.38 -19.26
C ARG A 56 -23.94 -11.93 -19.13
N LYS A 57 -24.33 -11.33 -18.01
CA LYS A 57 -25.67 -10.73 -17.81
C LYS A 57 -25.95 -9.59 -18.79
N ASN A 58 -24.92 -8.85 -19.20
CA ASN A 58 -24.99 -7.82 -20.22
C ASN A 58 -25.00 -8.37 -21.67
N GLY A 59 -25.00 -9.70 -21.84
CA GLY A 59 -25.11 -10.35 -23.15
C GLY A 59 -23.79 -10.74 -23.80
N VAL A 60 -22.65 -10.71 -23.09
CA VAL A 60 -21.39 -11.27 -23.60
C VAL A 60 -21.49 -12.79 -23.64
N THR A 61 -21.55 -13.36 -24.84
CA THR A 61 -21.66 -14.82 -25.08
C THR A 61 -20.36 -15.48 -25.54
N GLY A 62 -19.34 -14.67 -25.87
CA GLY A 62 -18.03 -15.16 -26.27
C GLY A 62 -17.29 -15.88 -25.14
N THR A 63 -16.24 -16.61 -25.48
CA THR A 63 -15.44 -17.41 -24.53
C THR A 63 -13.99 -16.97 -24.47
N THR A 64 -13.63 -15.93 -25.22
CA THR A 64 -12.24 -15.44 -25.30
C THR A 64 -12.09 -14.12 -24.55
N LEU A 65 -10.85 -13.81 -24.16
CA LEU A 65 -10.55 -12.52 -23.53
C LEU A 65 -10.99 -11.34 -24.40
N VAL A 66 -10.84 -11.44 -25.73
CA VAL A 66 -11.18 -10.39 -26.70
C VAL A 66 -12.69 -10.07 -26.70
N ASP A 67 -13.53 -11.06 -26.41
CA ASP A 67 -14.97 -10.87 -26.33
C ASP A 67 -15.35 -10.10 -25.07
N PHE A 68 -14.71 -10.44 -23.95
CA PHE A 68 -15.02 -9.89 -22.64
C PHE A 68 -14.43 -8.49 -22.42
N VAL A 69 -13.24 -8.17 -22.93
CA VAL A 69 -12.64 -6.82 -22.76
C VAL A 69 -13.38 -5.70 -23.47
N LYS A 70 -14.40 -6.03 -24.28
CA LYS A 70 -15.33 -5.05 -24.87
C LYS A 70 -16.39 -4.58 -23.86
N ASP A 71 -16.72 -5.42 -22.87
CA ASP A 71 -17.55 -5.00 -21.75
C ASP A 71 -16.72 -4.15 -20.78
N LYS A 72 -17.23 -2.96 -20.46
CA LYS A 72 -16.51 -1.98 -19.64
C LYS A 72 -16.18 -2.52 -18.25
N THR A 73 -17.12 -3.21 -17.61
CA THR A 73 -16.96 -3.74 -16.26
C THR A 73 -15.88 -4.82 -16.25
N PHE A 74 -15.88 -5.74 -17.21
CA PHE A 74 -14.83 -6.73 -17.35
C PHE A 74 -13.46 -6.12 -17.68
N ALA A 75 -13.41 -5.15 -18.59
CA ALA A 75 -12.17 -4.47 -18.95
C ALA A 75 -11.51 -3.79 -17.74
N ASP A 76 -12.32 -3.13 -16.89
CA ASP A 76 -11.86 -2.51 -15.65
C ASP A 76 -11.31 -3.55 -14.66
N GLY A 77 -12.03 -4.65 -14.45
CA GLY A 77 -11.57 -5.77 -13.60
C GLY A 77 -10.26 -6.39 -14.10
N TYR A 78 -10.15 -6.59 -15.41
CA TYR A 78 -8.94 -7.15 -16.03
C TYR A 78 -7.74 -6.22 -15.85
N LYS A 79 -7.93 -4.92 -16.10
CA LYS A 79 -6.90 -3.90 -15.89
C LYS A 79 -6.44 -3.84 -14.43
N GLN A 80 -7.38 -3.97 -13.49
CA GLN A 80 -7.07 -3.93 -12.07
C GLN A 80 -6.26 -5.16 -11.63
N LEU A 81 -6.66 -6.36 -12.05
CA LEU A 81 -5.90 -7.58 -11.76
C LEU A 81 -4.50 -7.52 -12.38
N LYS A 82 -4.39 -7.06 -13.63
CA LYS A 82 -3.11 -6.87 -14.31
C LYS A 82 -2.21 -5.89 -13.55
N THR A 83 -2.78 -4.78 -13.07
CA THR A 83 -2.03 -3.77 -12.29
C THR A 83 -1.53 -4.37 -10.97
N ALA A 84 -2.39 -5.06 -10.21
CA ALA A 84 -1.99 -5.73 -8.96
C ALA A 84 -0.87 -6.76 -9.20
N THR A 85 -0.99 -7.52 -10.28
CA THR A 85 -0.02 -8.53 -10.70
C THR A 85 1.34 -7.91 -11.04
N ASN A 86 1.35 -6.81 -11.80
CA ASN A 86 2.58 -6.08 -12.12
C ASN A 86 3.26 -5.52 -10.87
N MET A 87 2.49 -4.90 -9.96
CA MET A 87 3.02 -4.39 -8.70
C MET A 87 3.65 -5.52 -7.86
N MET A 88 3.03 -6.70 -7.83
CA MET A 88 3.60 -7.86 -7.13
C MET A 88 4.91 -8.31 -7.76
N ALA A 89 5.00 -8.34 -9.10
CA ALA A 89 6.22 -8.70 -9.81
C ALA A 89 7.37 -7.71 -9.53
N GLU A 90 7.06 -6.41 -9.55
CA GLU A 90 8.02 -5.34 -9.26
C GLU A 90 8.56 -5.42 -7.82
N GLU A 91 7.68 -5.60 -6.84
CA GLU A 91 8.10 -5.73 -5.43
C GLU A 91 8.92 -7.01 -5.18
N LEU A 92 8.61 -8.12 -5.87
CA LEU A 92 9.41 -9.36 -5.81
C LEU A 92 10.82 -9.16 -6.38
N LEU A 93 10.94 -8.49 -7.54
CA LEU A 93 12.23 -8.16 -8.14
C LEU A 93 13.03 -7.20 -7.24
N ALA A 94 12.37 -6.16 -6.72
CA ALA A 94 13.01 -5.20 -5.83
C ALA A 94 13.56 -5.87 -4.55
N LEU A 95 12.83 -6.81 -3.94
CA LEU A 95 13.34 -7.56 -2.79
C LEU A 95 14.50 -8.49 -3.16
N GLN A 96 14.47 -9.11 -4.35
CA GLN A 96 15.58 -9.94 -4.82
C GLN A 96 16.86 -9.11 -5.03
N GLU A 97 16.75 -7.94 -5.67
CA GLU A 97 17.86 -7.01 -5.82
C GLU A 97 18.35 -6.48 -4.46
N PHE A 98 17.42 -6.11 -3.58
CA PHE A 98 17.73 -5.67 -2.22
C PHE A 98 18.52 -6.73 -1.44
N SER A 99 18.08 -7.99 -1.46
CA SER A 99 18.76 -9.10 -0.78
C SER A 99 20.15 -9.38 -1.37
N LYS A 100 20.32 -9.25 -2.70
CA LYS A 100 21.62 -9.38 -3.36
C LYS A 100 22.58 -8.27 -2.91
N GLU A 101 22.13 -7.03 -2.88
CA GLU A 101 22.93 -5.89 -2.40
C GLU A 101 23.25 -6.02 -0.90
N ALA A 102 22.30 -6.46 -0.07
CA ALA A 102 22.53 -6.74 1.34
C ALA A 102 23.64 -7.79 1.54
N ALA A 103 23.69 -8.83 0.71
CA ALA A 103 24.74 -9.84 0.75
C ALA A 103 26.13 -9.28 0.37
N LEU A 104 26.20 -8.34 -0.58
CA LEU A 104 27.44 -7.64 -0.93
C LEU A 104 27.93 -6.77 0.24
N VAL A 105 27.04 -6.01 0.87
CA VAL A 105 27.38 -5.19 2.04
C VAL A 105 27.79 -6.06 3.23
N LEU A 106 27.12 -7.20 3.45
CA LEU A 106 27.51 -8.18 4.46
C LEU A 106 28.96 -8.63 4.26
N ALA A 107 29.35 -8.97 3.03
CA ALA A 107 30.72 -9.40 2.74
C ALA A 107 31.76 -8.30 3.06
N GLU A 108 31.43 -7.02 2.83
CA GLU A 108 32.29 -5.89 3.19
C GLU A 108 32.37 -5.69 4.72
N VAL A 109 31.24 -5.78 5.42
CA VAL A 109 31.18 -5.68 6.89
C VAL A 109 31.96 -6.81 7.55
N THR A 110 31.79 -8.06 7.11
CA THR A 110 32.52 -9.21 7.65
C THR A 110 34.03 -9.10 7.41
N LYS A 111 34.46 -8.52 6.28
CA LYS A 111 35.89 -8.23 6.04
C LYS A 111 36.43 -7.20 7.03
N LEU A 112 35.68 -6.14 7.29
CA LEU A 112 36.06 -5.11 8.27
C LEU A 112 36.08 -5.68 9.70
N GLU A 113 35.07 -6.48 10.07
CA GLU A 113 35.00 -7.18 11.36
C GLU A 113 36.21 -8.10 11.57
N ALA A 114 36.61 -8.87 10.55
CA ALA A 114 37.81 -9.72 10.63
C ALA A 114 39.10 -8.90 10.78
N ALA A 115 39.21 -7.75 10.11
CA ALA A 115 40.36 -6.85 10.25
C ALA A 115 40.43 -6.24 11.67
N VAL A 116 39.30 -5.79 12.21
CA VAL A 116 39.15 -5.28 13.58
C VAL A 116 39.52 -6.37 14.59
N ALA A 117 39.00 -7.58 14.45
CA ALA A 117 39.30 -8.70 15.35
C ALA A 117 40.79 -9.10 15.32
N LYS A 118 41.44 -9.02 14.15
CA LYS A 118 42.88 -9.27 14.03
C LYS A 118 43.71 -8.20 14.75
N ASP A 119 43.33 -6.93 14.62
CA ASP A 119 44.01 -5.82 15.31
C ASP A 119 43.84 -5.92 16.84
N LEU A 120 42.63 -6.24 17.32
CA LEU A 120 42.37 -6.44 18.76
C LEU A 120 43.23 -7.54 19.38
N LYS A 121 43.43 -8.66 18.68
CA LYS A 121 44.31 -9.75 19.15
C LYS A 121 45.77 -9.31 19.34
N GLY A 122 46.24 -8.33 18.57
CA GLY A 122 47.61 -7.81 18.66
C GLY A 122 47.82 -6.74 19.73
N ARG A 123 46.75 -6.24 20.36
CA ARG A 123 46.81 -5.11 21.30
C ARG A 123 46.92 -5.54 22.75
N LYS A 124 47.81 -4.87 23.48
CA LYS A 124 47.93 -4.97 24.95
C LYS A 124 46.76 -4.22 25.63
N ASP A 125 46.38 -4.66 26.83
CA ASP A 125 45.21 -4.16 27.57
C ASP A 125 45.22 -2.65 27.91
N LYS A 126 46.39 -2.01 27.87
CA LYS A 126 46.56 -0.57 28.20
C LYS A 126 46.57 0.36 26.98
N SER A 127 46.18 -0.10 25.79
CA SER A 127 46.09 0.75 24.59
C SER A 127 44.90 1.71 24.70
N GLU A 128 45.13 3.03 24.56
CA GLU A 128 44.09 4.07 24.65
C GLU A 128 42.87 3.80 23.75
N SER A 129 43.07 3.31 22.51
CA SER A 129 41.97 3.03 21.56
C SER A 129 41.37 1.63 21.62
N LYS A 130 41.77 0.77 22.58
CA LYS A 130 41.30 -0.62 22.62
C LYS A 130 39.78 -0.71 22.83
N LYS A 131 39.24 0.06 23.78
CA LYS A 131 37.80 0.08 24.08
C LYS A 131 36.96 0.53 22.90
N ASP A 132 37.42 1.53 22.15
CA ASP A 132 36.70 2.05 20.98
C ASP A 132 36.64 1.01 19.85
N ILE A 133 37.73 0.25 19.67
CA ILE A 133 37.81 -0.82 18.67
C ILE A 133 36.92 -2.01 19.08
N GLU A 134 36.87 -2.36 20.37
CA GLU A 134 35.94 -3.38 20.92
C GLU A 134 34.48 -2.97 20.67
N ALA A 135 34.12 -1.72 20.96
CA ALA A 135 32.78 -1.19 20.69
C ALA A 135 32.43 -1.23 19.18
N LEU A 136 33.41 -0.93 18.32
CA LEU A 136 33.22 -1.07 16.86
C LEU A 136 33.02 -2.54 16.45
N GLN A 137 33.74 -3.49 17.05
CA GLN A 137 33.56 -4.92 16.79
C GLN A 137 32.14 -5.38 17.14
N GLU A 138 31.64 -5.01 18.32
CA GLU A 138 30.26 -5.32 18.72
C GLU A 138 29.24 -4.74 17.76
N LYS A 139 29.46 -3.49 17.33
CA LYS A 139 28.59 -2.83 16.35
C LYS A 139 28.59 -3.54 15.00
N LEU A 140 29.76 -3.91 14.49
CA LEU A 140 29.91 -4.67 13.24
C LEU A 140 29.20 -6.03 13.32
N ALA A 141 29.24 -6.72 14.46
CA ALA A 141 28.52 -7.98 14.64
C ALA A 141 26.99 -7.81 14.59
N VAL A 142 26.45 -6.74 15.19
CA VAL A 142 25.02 -6.39 15.09
C VAL A 142 24.64 -6.07 13.64
N ASP A 143 25.44 -5.23 12.97
CA ASP A 143 25.24 -4.83 11.58
C ASP A 143 25.29 -6.05 10.64
N ALA A 144 26.25 -6.95 10.84
CA ALA A 144 26.39 -8.20 10.08
C ALA A 144 25.18 -9.12 10.27
N LYS A 145 24.65 -9.26 11.50
CA LYS A 145 23.44 -10.05 11.75
C LYS A 145 22.23 -9.46 11.00
N SER A 146 22.03 -8.15 11.08
CA SER A 146 20.94 -7.43 10.37
C SER A 146 21.03 -7.64 8.85
N LEU A 147 22.22 -7.51 8.28
CA LEU A 147 22.46 -7.71 6.84
C LEU A 147 22.27 -9.17 6.42
N LYS A 148 22.67 -10.13 7.26
CA LYS A 148 22.44 -11.56 6.99
C LYS A 148 20.95 -11.90 6.97
N GLU A 149 20.18 -11.35 7.90
CA GLU A 149 18.72 -11.48 7.90
C GLU A 149 18.11 -10.86 6.64
N ALA A 150 18.56 -9.66 6.24
CA ALA A 150 18.11 -8.99 5.02
C ALA A 150 18.44 -9.76 3.73
N ALA A 151 19.65 -10.31 3.63
CA ALA A 151 20.09 -11.13 2.50
C ALA A 151 19.23 -12.39 2.34
N GLY A 152 18.85 -13.04 3.45
CA GLY A 152 17.99 -14.23 3.44
C GLY A 152 16.49 -13.97 3.22
N LYS A 153 16.03 -12.71 3.12
CA LYS A 153 14.58 -12.44 2.95
C LYS A 153 14.04 -12.85 1.59
N SER A 154 14.86 -12.83 0.54
CA SER A 154 14.43 -13.23 -0.80
C SER A 154 13.98 -14.70 -0.87
N ASP A 155 14.65 -15.60 -0.15
CA ASP A 155 14.26 -17.02 -0.07
C ASP A 155 12.86 -17.21 0.52
N ALA A 156 12.48 -16.37 1.49
CA ALA A 156 11.18 -16.44 2.16
C ALA A 156 10.00 -16.04 1.26
N VAL A 157 10.26 -15.38 0.12
CA VAL A 157 9.24 -15.00 -0.87
C VAL A 157 9.35 -15.78 -2.18
N GLU A 158 10.33 -16.68 -2.30
CA GLU A 158 10.51 -17.54 -3.47
C GLU A 158 9.24 -18.33 -3.86
N PRO A 159 8.44 -18.88 -2.92
CA PRO A 159 7.17 -19.52 -3.28
C PRO A 159 6.20 -18.58 -4.00
N LEU A 160 6.23 -17.28 -3.67
CA LEU A 160 5.36 -16.27 -4.27
C LEU A 160 5.72 -15.94 -5.72
N LYS A 161 6.97 -16.23 -6.15
CA LYS A 161 7.36 -16.08 -7.56
C LYS A 161 6.63 -17.06 -8.48
N LYS A 162 6.09 -18.15 -7.94
CA LYS A 162 5.28 -19.14 -8.68
C LYS A 162 3.77 -18.84 -8.66
N ASN A 163 3.37 -17.73 -8.04
CA ASN A 163 1.97 -17.31 -7.92
C ASN A 163 1.51 -16.52 -9.16
N LEU A 164 0.46 -15.70 -8.99
CA LEU A 164 -0.25 -15.02 -10.06
C LEU A 164 0.65 -14.31 -11.09
N PRO A 165 1.74 -13.61 -10.73
CA PRO A 165 2.64 -12.99 -11.72
C PRO A 165 3.16 -13.96 -12.79
N ALA A 166 3.51 -15.19 -12.41
CA ALA A 166 4.01 -16.21 -13.34
C ALA A 166 2.90 -16.93 -14.11
N LYS A 167 1.65 -16.88 -13.62
CA LYS A 167 0.50 -17.65 -14.14
C LYS A 167 -0.64 -16.77 -14.63
N PHE A 168 -0.44 -15.46 -14.76
CA PHE A 168 -1.50 -14.51 -15.04
C PHE A 168 -2.36 -14.86 -16.27
N PRO A 169 -1.77 -15.24 -17.43
CA PRO A 169 -2.55 -15.69 -18.57
C PRO A 169 -3.41 -16.93 -18.27
N ASP A 170 -2.86 -17.91 -17.56
CA ASP A 170 -3.55 -19.15 -17.20
C ASP A 170 -4.69 -18.90 -16.20
N THR A 171 -4.47 -18.01 -15.23
CA THR A 171 -5.50 -17.60 -14.27
C THR A 171 -6.66 -16.90 -14.96
N VAL A 172 -6.38 -15.97 -15.88
CA VAL A 172 -7.41 -15.29 -16.68
C VAL A 172 -8.17 -16.30 -17.54
N ALA A 173 -7.46 -17.22 -18.22
CA ALA A 173 -8.09 -18.27 -19.01
C ALA A 173 -8.96 -19.21 -18.16
N LYS A 174 -8.54 -19.53 -16.94
CA LYS A 174 -9.31 -20.34 -15.99
C LYS A 174 -10.59 -19.63 -15.57
N ILE A 175 -10.54 -18.32 -15.29
CA ILE A 175 -11.72 -17.51 -14.96
C ILE A 175 -12.70 -17.52 -16.14
N LEU A 176 -12.21 -17.25 -17.36
CA LEU A 176 -13.03 -17.26 -18.59
C LEU A 176 -13.73 -18.59 -18.86
N LYS A 177 -13.09 -19.72 -18.50
CA LYS A 177 -13.62 -21.08 -18.68
C LYS A 177 -14.54 -21.56 -17.55
N GLN A 178 -14.71 -20.81 -16.47
CA GLN A 178 -15.62 -21.22 -15.40
C GLN A 178 -17.08 -21.23 -15.90
N ALA A 179 -17.74 -22.38 -15.70
CA ALA A 179 -19.14 -22.57 -16.05
C ALA A 179 -20.04 -21.62 -15.23
N PRO A 180 -21.11 -21.04 -15.83
CA PRO A 180 -22.02 -20.12 -15.13
C PRO A 180 -22.57 -20.68 -13.81
N ASP A 181 -22.89 -21.97 -13.80
CA ASP A 181 -23.56 -22.68 -12.71
C ASP A 181 -22.62 -22.96 -11.51
N ALA A 182 -21.30 -23.06 -11.76
CA ALA A 182 -20.28 -23.14 -10.73
C ALA A 182 -20.02 -21.77 -10.06
N GLN A 183 -20.53 -20.69 -10.67
CA GLN A 183 -20.31 -19.30 -10.25
C GLN A 183 -21.50 -18.72 -9.49
N GLU A 184 -22.75 -19.11 -9.82
CA GLU A 184 -23.92 -18.80 -8.99
C GLU A 184 -23.79 -19.38 -7.58
N LYS A 185 -23.24 -20.60 -7.43
CA LYS A 185 -22.97 -21.21 -6.11
C LYS A 185 -21.87 -20.50 -5.29
N ARG A 186 -21.06 -19.62 -5.89
CA ARG A 186 -20.06 -18.79 -5.17
C ARG A 186 -20.66 -17.49 -4.62
N GLN A 187 -21.81 -17.05 -5.12
CA GLN A 187 -22.46 -15.81 -4.67
C GLN A 187 -23.04 -15.91 -3.25
N ASP A 188 -23.20 -17.11 -2.69
CA ASP A 188 -23.98 -17.29 -1.46
C ASP A 188 -23.20 -17.29 -0.13
N ALA A 189 -21.86 -17.19 -0.11
CA ALA A 189 -21.12 -17.36 1.15
C ALA A 189 -19.81 -16.60 1.40
N GLU A 190 -19.09 -16.02 0.41
CA GLU A 190 -17.70 -15.57 0.70
C GLU A 190 -17.20 -14.29 -0.02
N MET A 191 -18.01 -13.55 -0.78
CA MET A 191 -17.46 -12.59 -1.75
C MET A 191 -17.90 -11.14 -1.51
N LEU A 192 -17.09 -10.40 -0.74
CA LEU A 192 -17.22 -8.96 -0.61
C LEU A 192 -16.70 -8.22 -1.85
N PRO A 193 -17.43 -7.24 -2.40
CA PRO A 193 -16.94 -6.35 -3.46
C PRO A 193 -15.63 -5.65 -3.09
N MET A 194 -14.77 -5.38 -4.08
CA MET A 194 -13.43 -4.81 -3.88
C MET A 194 -13.38 -3.53 -3.04
N LEU A 195 -14.37 -2.65 -3.14
CA LEU A 195 -14.43 -1.42 -2.34
C LEU A 195 -14.58 -1.72 -0.84
N LEU A 196 -15.14 -2.88 -0.48
CA LEU A 196 -15.31 -3.35 0.89
C LEU A 196 -14.11 -4.15 1.39
N VAL A 197 -13.06 -4.30 0.60
CA VAL A 197 -11.84 -5.00 1.02
C VAL A 197 -10.84 -4.04 1.66
N ASP A 198 -10.13 -4.50 2.69
CA ASP A 198 -9.37 -3.70 3.66
C ASP A 198 -8.46 -2.63 3.02
N ARG A 199 -7.77 -2.91 1.91
CA ARG A 199 -6.92 -1.93 1.24
C ARG A 199 -7.73 -0.76 0.66
N ASN A 200 -8.77 -1.06 -0.11
CA ASN A 200 -9.59 -0.02 -0.74
C ASN A 200 -10.41 0.71 0.32
N LEU A 201 -10.92 -0.02 1.31
CA LEU A 201 -11.59 0.53 2.48
C LEU A 201 -10.72 1.56 3.21
N LYS A 202 -9.46 1.21 3.52
CA LYS A 202 -8.48 2.13 4.15
C LYS A 202 -8.10 3.29 3.24
N SER A 203 -7.77 3.03 1.98
CA SER A 203 -7.35 4.06 1.02
C SER A 203 -8.46 5.10 0.80
N ASN A 204 -9.69 4.63 0.61
CA ASN A 204 -10.84 5.51 0.40
C ASN A 204 -11.28 6.20 1.68
N LEU A 205 -11.17 5.57 2.85
CA LEU A 205 -11.37 6.24 4.13
C LEU A 205 -10.36 7.38 4.31
N SER A 206 -9.06 7.15 4.06
CA SER A 206 -8.05 8.21 4.10
C SER A 206 -8.33 9.33 3.10
N LYS A 207 -8.74 8.99 1.87
CA LYS A 207 -9.16 9.96 0.86
C LYS A 207 -10.36 10.79 1.34
N ALA A 208 -11.37 10.16 1.93
CA ALA A 208 -12.56 10.84 2.46
C ALA A 208 -12.18 11.80 3.59
N LEU A 209 -11.36 11.35 4.54
CA LEU A 209 -10.89 12.17 5.66
C LEU A 209 -10.06 13.37 5.18
N ASN A 210 -9.19 13.18 4.18
CA ASN A 210 -8.41 14.26 3.60
C ASN A 210 -9.29 15.28 2.86
N LEU A 211 -10.26 14.82 2.06
CA LEU A 211 -11.26 15.71 1.44
C LEU A 211 -12.01 16.54 2.49
N GLY A 212 -12.45 15.91 3.60
CA GLY A 212 -13.11 16.61 4.69
C GLY A 212 -12.24 17.69 5.35
N LYS A 213 -10.94 17.43 5.52
CA LYS A 213 -9.97 18.41 6.03
C LYS A 213 -9.80 19.58 5.07
N THR A 214 -9.59 19.32 3.78
CA THR A 214 -9.41 20.37 2.77
C THR A 214 -10.66 21.23 2.64
N ILE A 215 -11.86 20.63 2.62
CA ILE A 215 -13.13 21.37 2.62
C ILE A 215 -13.22 22.29 3.85
N THR A 216 -12.87 21.79 5.03
CA THR A 216 -12.90 22.61 6.25
C THR A 216 -11.92 23.79 6.17
N ALA A 217 -10.72 23.58 5.61
CA ALA A 217 -9.74 24.64 5.44
C ALA A 217 -10.19 25.71 4.43
N GLU A 218 -10.75 25.30 3.29
CA GLU A 218 -11.31 26.23 2.29
C GLU A 218 -12.46 27.06 2.87
N ILE A 219 -13.32 26.44 3.69
CA ILE A 219 -14.41 27.16 4.37
C ILE A 219 -13.86 28.18 5.36
N GLN A 220 -12.88 27.82 6.18
CA GLN A 220 -12.30 28.76 7.13
C GLN A 220 -11.69 29.96 6.41
N GLN A 221 -10.89 29.70 5.38
CA GLN A 221 -10.29 30.77 4.57
C GLN A 221 -11.34 31.61 3.84
N ALA A 222 -12.48 31.02 3.43
CA ALA A 222 -13.57 31.77 2.84
C ALA A 222 -14.22 32.73 3.84
N LEU A 223 -14.37 32.33 5.10
CA LEU A 223 -14.90 33.18 6.16
C LEU A 223 -13.92 34.29 6.55
N ASP A 224 -12.62 34.00 6.58
CA ASP A 224 -11.58 34.99 6.87
C ASP A 224 -11.49 36.04 5.75
N ASP A 225 -11.53 35.60 4.49
CA ASP A 225 -11.49 36.49 3.32
C ASP A 225 -12.80 37.28 3.14
N ALA A 226 -13.91 36.90 3.79
CA ALA A 226 -15.23 37.49 3.56
C ALA A 226 -15.32 38.98 3.91
N ALA A 227 -14.53 39.44 4.88
CA ALA A 227 -14.53 40.84 5.30
C ALA A 227 -13.79 41.75 4.30
N ASP A 228 -12.78 41.21 3.60
CA ASP A 228 -11.84 41.97 2.79
C ASP A 228 -12.08 41.79 1.28
N ASP A 229 -12.49 40.58 0.85
CA ASP A 229 -12.68 40.22 -0.55
C ASP A 229 -13.74 39.11 -0.72
N MET A 230 -14.98 39.55 -0.93
CA MET A 230 -16.13 38.66 -1.15
C MET A 230 -16.01 37.80 -2.42
N VAL A 231 -15.27 38.25 -3.45
CA VAL A 231 -15.08 37.47 -4.68
C VAL A 231 -14.15 36.29 -4.39
N LYS A 232 -13.07 36.54 -3.65
CA LYS A 232 -12.13 35.51 -3.20
C LYS A 232 -12.80 34.51 -2.25
N ALA A 233 -13.60 34.99 -1.29
CA ALA A 233 -14.41 34.15 -0.41
C ALA A 233 -15.36 33.22 -1.19
N ALA A 234 -16.08 33.76 -2.18
CA ALA A 234 -16.95 32.97 -3.06
C ALA A 234 -16.17 31.92 -3.87
N GLY A 235 -14.97 32.27 -4.37
CA GLY A 235 -14.08 31.35 -5.07
C GLY A 235 -13.70 30.13 -4.24
N ARG A 236 -13.41 30.31 -2.95
CA ARG A 236 -13.08 29.21 -2.03
C ARG A 236 -14.26 28.30 -1.74
N ILE A 237 -15.46 28.84 -1.55
CA ILE A 237 -16.67 28.04 -1.39
C ILE A 237 -16.93 27.20 -2.65
N LYS A 238 -16.65 27.73 -3.84
CA LYS A 238 -16.75 26.96 -5.08
C LYS A 238 -15.76 25.79 -5.11
N THR A 239 -14.51 26.00 -4.68
CA THR A 239 -13.50 24.93 -4.55
C THR A 239 -13.96 23.86 -3.54
N ALA A 240 -14.45 24.28 -2.38
CA ALA A 240 -15.01 23.38 -1.36
C ALA A 240 -16.19 22.56 -1.91
N ALA A 241 -17.06 23.16 -2.72
CA ALA A 241 -18.19 22.46 -3.35
C ALA A 241 -17.75 21.39 -4.36
N VAL A 242 -16.70 21.64 -5.15
CA VAL A 242 -16.14 20.62 -6.08
C VAL A 242 -15.60 19.42 -5.29
N GLN A 243 -14.87 19.67 -4.21
CA GLN A 243 -14.35 18.61 -3.35
C GLN A 243 -15.48 17.86 -2.61
N LEU A 244 -16.52 18.58 -2.18
CA LEU A 244 -17.71 17.98 -1.59
C LEU A 244 -18.42 17.03 -2.56
N LYS A 245 -18.50 17.38 -3.85
CA LYS A 245 -19.05 16.49 -4.87
C LYS A 245 -18.26 15.18 -4.97
N ALA A 246 -16.93 15.24 -5.01
CA ALA A 246 -16.08 14.05 -5.05
C ALA A 246 -16.24 13.17 -3.79
N LEU A 247 -16.41 13.79 -2.61
CA LEU A 247 -16.70 13.08 -1.37
C LEU A 247 -18.11 12.46 -1.39
N GLY A 248 -19.10 13.15 -1.98
CA GLY A 248 -20.47 12.67 -2.14
C GLY A 248 -20.59 11.49 -3.10
N ASP A 249 -19.87 11.54 -4.23
CA ASP A 249 -19.76 10.42 -5.17
C ASP A 249 -19.19 9.18 -4.45
N LEU A 250 -18.12 9.35 -3.67
CA LEU A 250 -17.53 8.27 -2.86
C LEU A 250 -18.49 7.71 -1.80
N ASN A 251 -19.18 8.56 -1.05
CA ASN A 251 -20.18 8.14 -0.07
C ASN A 251 -21.32 7.34 -0.75
N THR A 252 -21.80 7.82 -1.90
CA THR A 252 -22.88 7.17 -2.66
C THR A 252 -22.49 5.75 -3.08
N ASP A 253 -21.27 5.56 -3.56
CA ASP A 253 -20.77 4.25 -3.95
C ASP A 253 -20.72 3.29 -2.75
N TYR A 254 -20.23 3.74 -1.59
CA TYR A 254 -20.19 2.92 -0.38
C TYR A 254 -21.57 2.59 0.20
N GLN A 255 -22.52 3.52 0.16
CA GLN A 255 -23.89 3.26 0.62
C GLN A 255 -24.60 2.25 -0.30
N LYS A 256 -24.43 2.38 -1.62
CA LYS A 256 -24.95 1.38 -2.58
C LYS A 256 -24.38 -0.01 -2.31
N LEU A 257 -23.08 -0.10 -2.03
CA LEU A 257 -22.43 -1.37 -1.70
C LEU A 257 -22.91 -1.96 -0.38
N LYS A 258 -23.09 -1.13 0.66
CA LYS A 258 -23.65 -1.54 1.96
C LYS A 258 -25.03 -2.18 1.77
N THR A 259 -25.88 -1.57 0.97
CA THR A 259 -27.23 -2.09 0.70
C THR A 259 -27.19 -3.36 -0.16
N ALA A 260 -26.41 -3.36 -1.25
CA ALA A 260 -26.39 -4.46 -2.21
C ALA A 260 -25.74 -5.74 -1.66
N ASN A 261 -24.85 -5.64 -0.65
CA ASN A 261 -24.04 -6.76 -0.15
C ASN A 261 -24.24 -6.98 1.35
N LYS A 262 -25.41 -6.63 1.87
CA LYS A 262 -25.70 -6.67 3.32
C LYS A 262 -25.41 -8.06 3.93
N ARG A 263 -25.82 -9.13 3.24
CA ARG A 263 -25.60 -10.51 3.68
C ARG A 263 -24.12 -10.87 3.69
N ASP A 264 -23.37 -10.49 2.67
CA ASP A 264 -21.94 -10.78 2.56
C ASP A 264 -21.10 -10.02 3.59
N ILE A 265 -21.51 -8.79 3.91
CA ILE A 265 -20.93 -8.01 5.02
C ILE A 265 -21.22 -8.69 6.35
N GLU A 266 -22.44 -9.16 6.56
CA GLU A 266 -22.87 -9.77 7.83
C GLU A 266 -22.13 -11.07 8.15
N ILE A 267 -21.81 -11.88 7.13
CA ILE A 267 -21.05 -13.13 7.29
C ILE A 267 -19.53 -12.95 7.19
N SER A 268 -19.06 -11.74 6.87
CA SER A 268 -17.62 -11.46 6.74
C SER A 268 -16.91 -11.40 8.09
N LYS A 269 -15.72 -11.98 8.16
CA LYS A 269 -14.79 -11.83 9.29
C LYS A 269 -14.35 -10.38 9.54
N ASP A 270 -14.51 -9.50 8.55
CA ASP A 270 -14.12 -8.09 8.59
C ASP A 270 -15.34 -7.15 8.71
N LYS A 271 -16.53 -7.68 9.03
CA LYS A 271 -17.80 -6.92 9.19
C LYS A 271 -17.62 -5.59 9.90
N ASP A 272 -17.11 -5.62 11.13
CA ASP A 272 -17.00 -4.43 11.98
C ASP A 272 -16.11 -3.35 11.34
N LYS A 273 -15.04 -3.75 10.65
CA LYS A 273 -14.15 -2.81 9.95
C LYS A 273 -14.87 -2.16 8.78
N ILE A 274 -15.61 -2.95 8.01
CA ILE A 274 -16.35 -2.50 6.84
C ILE A 274 -17.43 -1.51 7.26
N GLU A 275 -18.25 -1.87 8.23
CA GLU A 275 -19.32 -1.01 8.76
C GLU A 275 -18.73 0.29 9.33
N THR A 276 -17.67 0.20 10.15
CA THR A 276 -16.99 1.39 10.72
C THR A 276 -16.47 2.33 9.64
N ALA A 277 -15.85 1.82 8.57
CA ALA A 277 -15.32 2.67 7.51
C ALA A 277 -16.42 3.33 6.68
N ILE A 278 -17.48 2.60 6.34
CA ILE A 278 -18.63 3.15 5.61
C ILE A 278 -19.28 4.28 6.43
N ASP A 279 -19.52 4.03 7.72
CA ASP A 279 -20.12 5.01 8.62
C ASP A 279 -19.22 6.24 8.80
N ALA A 280 -17.89 6.05 8.84
CA ALA A 280 -16.94 7.16 8.92
C ALA A 280 -16.92 8.01 7.64
N ILE A 281 -17.01 7.40 6.45
CA ILE A 281 -17.12 8.10 5.17
C ILE A 281 -18.43 8.92 5.14
N GLU A 282 -19.54 8.30 5.53
CA GLU A 282 -20.85 8.95 5.61
C GLU A 282 -20.84 10.14 6.57
N LYS A 283 -20.31 9.96 7.77
CA LYS A 283 -20.18 11.02 8.78
C LYS A 283 -19.34 12.18 8.26
N THR A 284 -18.24 11.90 7.58
CA THR A 284 -17.36 12.91 6.98
C THR A 284 -18.09 13.70 5.91
N TYR A 285 -18.83 13.02 5.02
CA TYR A 285 -19.66 13.65 3.99
C TYR A 285 -20.73 14.56 4.60
N LYS A 286 -21.55 14.05 5.53
CA LYS A 286 -22.63 14.83 6.18
C LYS A 286 -22.09 16.06 6.91
N THR A 287 -20.95 15.92 7.57
CA THR A 287 -20.29 17.03 8.27
C THR A 287 -19.81 18.09 7.28
N ALA A 288 -19.13 17.69 6.20
CA ALA A 288 -18.63 18.60 5.18
C ALA A 288 -19.78 19.30 4.44
N GLU A 289 -20.84 18.57 4.10
CA GLU A 289 -22.04 19.13 3.45
C GLU A 289 -22.71 20.21 4.31
N SER A 290 -22.91 19.93 5.60
CA SER A 290 -23.48 20.89 6.55
C SER A 290 -22.63 22.16 6.64
N LYS A 291 -21.30 22.02 6.74
CA LYS A 291 -20.38 23.16 6.79
C LYS A 291 -20.39 24.00 5.52
N VAL A 292 -20.34 23.38 4.33
CA VAL A 292 -20.38 24.10 3.04
C VAL A 292 -21.69 24.88 2.91
N ARG A 293 -22.84 24.26 3.23
CA ARG A 293 -24.15 24.93 3.20
C ARG A 293 -24.22 26.09 4.20
N GLY A 294 -23.71 25.89 5.40
CA GLY A 294 -23.65 26.93 6.43
C GLY A 294 -22.81 28.12 5.99
N ALA A 295 -21.59 27.88 5.50
CA ALA A 295 -20.69 28.93 5.03
C ALA A 295 -21.25 29.70 3.83
N ALA A 296 -21.84 29.00 2.84
CA ALA A 296 -22.49 29.65 1.71
C ALA A 296 -23.67 30.55 2.14
N THR A 297 -24.43 30.13 3.16
CA THR A 297 -25.54 30.93 3.72
C THR A 297 -25.01 32.16 4.44
N THR A 298 -23.94 32.03 5.22
CA THR A 298 -23.30 33.16 5.93
C THR A 298 -22.75 34.18 4.95
N LEU A 299 -22.01 33.77 3.92
CA LEU A 299 -21.48 34.69 2.92
C LEU A 299 -22.60 35.42 2.15
N LYS A 300 -23.70 34.71 1.83
CA LYS A 300 -24.87 35.33 1.19
C LYS A 300 -25.55 36.41 2.06
N LYS A 301 -25.39 36.36 3.38
CA LYS A 301 -25.91 37.40 4.30
C LYS A 301 -24.93 38.55 4.50
N ALA A 302 -23.65 38.34 4.21
CA ALA A 302 -22.57 39.31 4.44
C ALA A 302 -22.30 40.22 3.24
N GLY A 303 -22.66 39.79 2.02
CA GLY A 303 -22.65 40.61 0.80
C GLY A 303 -24.05 40.96 0.35
#